data_AF-A0A8T8CVX6-F1
#
_entry.id   AF-A0A8T8CVX6-F1
#
_cell.length_a   1.000
_cell.length_b   1.000
_cell.length_c   1.000
_cell.angle_alpha   90.00
_cell.angle_beta   90.00
_cell.angle_gamma   90.00
#
_symmetry.space_group_name_H-M   'P 1'
#
loop_
_entity.id
_entity.type
_entity.pdbx_description
1 polymer ?
#
loop_
_entity_poly.entity_id
_entity_poly.type
_entity_poly.pdbx_seq_one_letter_code
_entity_poly.pdbx_strand_id
1 'polypeptide(L)'
;MLVGLLALTVTAAFAGAAIYVSVAEQPARLRLDDRALLQEWQPSYKRGAAMQASIAVVACVLGVIAWWQTGNLAYLVGAVLIILPWPWTLIAMMPTNRLLEAMDAAAANPQARALIVKWGNLHLVRVMLGVLAALAFLWGSV
;
A
#
# COMPACT_ATOMS: atom_id res chain seq x y z
N MET A 1 25.99 -2.70 -3.36
CA MET A 1 25.39 -2.44 -2.03
C MET A 1 24.55 -1.17 -1.96
N LEU A 2 25.03 -0.02 -2.42
CA LEU A 2 24.26 1.25 -2.33
C LEU A 2 22.84 1.15 -2.89
N VAL A 3 22.66 0.58 -4.09
CA VAL A 3 21.34 0.44 -4.72
C VAL A 3 20.40 -0.46 -3.91
N GLY A 4 20.93 -1.52 -3.31
CA GLY A 4 20.17 -2.41 -2.42
C GLY A 4 19.68 -1.70 -1.16
N LEU A 5 20.53 -0.86 -0.55
CA LEU A 5 20.15 -0.03 0.60
C LEU A 5 19.11 1.04 0.22
N LEU A 6 19.21 1.61 -0.98
CA LEU A 6 18.18 2.52 -1.50
C LEU A 6 16.83 1.79 -1.71
N ALA A 7 16.85 0.59 -2.30
CA ALA A 7 15.67 -0.25 -2.44
C ALA A 7 15.02 -0.55 -1.09
N LEU A 8 15.82 -0.93 -0.08
CA LEU A 8 15.37 -1.13 1.30
C LEU A 8 14.76 0.14 1.87
N THR A 9 15.43 1.28 1.75
CA THR A 9 14.97 2.55 2.34
C THR A 9 13.62 3.00 1.76
N VAL A 10 13.49 2.96 0.43
CA VAL A 10 12.24 3.31 -0.27
C VAL A 10 11.12 2.33 0.08
N THR A 11 11.44 1.04 0.20
CA THR A 11 10.47 0.01 0.58
C THR A 11 10.03 0.14 2.03
N ALA A 12 10.93 0.51 2.94
CA ALA A 12 10.60 0.79 4.33
C ALA A 12 9.62 1.98 4.44
N ALA A 13 9.78 3.01 3.61
CA ALA A 13 8.82 4.11 3.52
C ALA A 13 7.44 3.65 3.03
N PHE A 14 7.38 2.77 2.01
CA PHE A 14 6.12 2.14 1.58
C PHE A 14 5.46 1.36 2.73
N ALA A 15 6.21 0.48 3.39
CA ALA A 15 5.72 -0.38 4.46
C ALA A 15 5.24 0.45 5.65
N GLY A 16 6.02 1.46 6.07
CA GLY A 16 5.64 2.38 7.14
C GLY A 16 4.35 3.12 6.84
N ALA A 17 4.18 3.65 5.62
CA ALA A 17 2.93 4.29 5.20
C ALA A 17 1.76 3.29 5.20
N ALA A 18 1.98 2.05 4.73
CA ALA A 18 0.94 1.02 4.71
C ALA A 18 0.49 0.65 6.13
N ILE A 19 1.45 0.48 7.04
CA ILE A 19 1.22 0.20 8.47
C ILE A 19 0.45 1.36 9.11
N TYR A 20 0.88 2.60 8.87
CA TYR A 20 0.21 3.79 9.41
C TYR A 20 -1.27 3.83 9.01
N VAL A 21 -1.57 3.54 7.74
CA VAL A 21 -2.97 3.47 7.26
C VAL A 21 -3.79 2.46 8.07
N SER A 22 -3.24 1.27 8.35
CA SER A 22 -3.95 0.22 9.09
C SER A 22 -4.03 0.44 10.59
N VAL A 23 -3.01 1.06 11.20
CA VAL A 23 -2.87 1.18 12.67
C VAL A 23 -3.43 2.49 13.21
N ALA A 24 -3.26 3.58 12.47
CA ALA A 24 -3.65 4.92 12.92
C ALA A 24 -4.84 5.45 12.12
N GLU A 25 -4.69 5.55 10.80
CA GLU A 25 -5.66 6.25 9.94
C GLU A 25 -7.02 5.54 9.90
N GLN A 26 -7.02 4.23 9.63
CA GLN A 26 -8.25 3.45 9.50
C GLN A 26 -9.03 3.37 10.81
N PRO A 27 -8.42 3.07 11.99
CA PRO A 27 -9.14 3.10 13.25
C PRO A 27 -9.68 4.49 13.60
N ALA A 28 -8.93 5.56 13.32
CA ALA A 28 -9.40 6.93 13.53
C ALA A 28 -10.60 7.26 12.62
N ARG A 29 -10.51 6.93 11.33
CA ARG A 29 -11.60 7.08 10.34
C ARG A 29 -12.87 6.37 10.78
N LEU A 30 -12.76 5.15 11.31
CA LEU A 30 -13.94 4.37 11.71
C LEU A 30 -14.68 4.94 12.93
N ARG A 31 -14.07 5.88 13.68
CA ARG A 31 -14.74 6.61 14.78
C ARG A 31 -15.61 7.77 14.29
N LEU A 32 -15.43 8.21 13.05
CA LEU A 32 -16.25 9.27 12.44
C LEU A 32 -17.67 8.76 12.15
N ASP A 33 -18.62 9.69 12.01
CA ASP A 33 -19.94 9.38 11.49
C ASP A 33 -19.90 8.97 10.00
N ASP A 34 -21.02 8.46 9.49
CA ASP A 34 -21.10 7.87 8.15
C ASP A 34 -20.88 8.85 6.98
N ARG A 35 -21.03 10.15 7.20
CA ARG A 35 -20.69 11.15 6.17
C ARG A 35 -19.22 11.53 6.29
N ALA A 36 -18.78 11.87 7.49
CA ALA A 36 -17.40 12.28 7.75
C ALA A 36 -16.37 11.20 7.39
N LEU A 37 -16.66 9.91 7.63
CA LEU A 37 -15.73 8.84 7.26
C LEU A 37 -15.51 8.74 5.75
N LEU A 38 -16.57 8.95 4.94
CA LEU A 38 -16.49 8.87 3.49
C LEU A 38 -15.82 10.12 2.91
N GLN A 39 -16.16 11.29 3.46
CA GLN A 39 -15.55 12.58 3.11
C GLN A 39 -14.04 12.59 3.36
N GLU A 40 -13.57 11.90 4.40
CA GLU A 40 -12.14 11.75 4.67
C GLU A 40 -11.52 10.64 3.79
N TRP A 41 -12.18 9.49 3.65
CA TRP A 41 -11.63 8.35 2.91
C TRP A 41 -11.36 8.67 1.43
N GLN A 42 -12.28 9.33 0.72
CA GLN A 42 -12.14 9.60 -0.72
C GLN A 42 -10.87 10.39 -1.08
N PRO A 43 -10.63 11.59 -0.49
CA PRO A 43 -9.42 12.35 -0.77
C PRO A 43 -8.15 11.70 -0.20
N SER A 44 -8.22 10.96 0.91
CA SER A 44 -7.09 10.23 1.47
C SER A 44 -6.68 9.08 0.54
N TYR A 45 -7.61 8.21 0.16
CA TYR A 45 -7.35 7.06 -0.71
C TYR A 45 -6.69 7.48 -2.02
N LYS A 46 -7.21 8.52 -2.69
CA LYS A 46 -6.64 8.99 -3.97
C LYS A 46 -5.17 9.40 -3.83
N ARG A 47 -4.84 10.16 -2.77
CA ARG A 47 -3.47 10.62 -2.49
C ARG A 47 -2.56 9.47 -2.06
N GLY A 48 -3.03 8.64 -1.14
CA GLY A 48 -2.31 7.47 -0.65
C GLY A 48 -2.02 6.45 -1.74
N ALA A 49 -2.98 6.20 -2.64
CA ALA A 49 -2.81 5.32 -3.78
C ALA A 49 -1.73 5.83 -4.74
N ALA A 50 -1.77 7.11 -5.11
CA ALA A 50 -0.75 7.71 -5.96
C ALA A 50 0.65 7.62 -5.33
N MET A 51 0.77 8.01 -4.06
CA MET A 51 2.04 7.96 -3.33
C MET A 51 2.59 6.54 -3.25
N GLN A 52 1.79 5.57 -2.77
CA GLN A 52 2.25 4.20 -2.60
C GLN A 52 2.54 3.51 -3.94
N ALA A 53 1.78 3.79 -5.00
CA ALA A 53 2.04 3.24 -6.32
C ALA A 53 3.40 3.71 -6.87
N SER A 54 3.72 5.01 -6.76
CA SER A 54 5.00 5.56 -7.20
C SER A 54 6.17 5.00 -6.39
N ILE A 55 6.06 4.93 -5.06
CA ILE A 55 7.11 4.37 -4.19
C ILE A 55 7.36 2.90 -4.56
N ALA A 56 6.31 2.11 -4.78
CA ALA A 56 6.45 0.70 -5.16
C ALA A 56 7.20 0.50 -6.48
N VAL A 57 6.93 1.34 -7.49
CA VAL A 57 7.65 1.30 -8.78
C VAL A 57 9.13 1.63 -8.60
N VAL A 58 9.45 2.70 -7.86
CA VAL A 58 10.84 3.11 -7.61
C VAL A 58 11.59 2.00 -6.85
N ALA A 59 10.99 1.45 -5.80
CA ALA A 59 11.57 0.34 -5.04
C ALA A 59 11.80 -0.91 -5.90
N CYS A 60 10.84 -1.27 -6.76
CA CYS A 60 10.95 -2.40 -7.67
C CYS A 60 12.13 -2.23 -8.64
N VAL A 61 12.24 -1.06 -9.29
CA VAL A 61 13.35 -0.76 -10.21
C VAL A 61 14.69 -0.84 -9.50
N LEU A 62 14.81 -0.23 -8.31
CA LEU A 62 16.04 -0.31 -7.50
C LEU A 62 16.37 -1.75 -7.11
N GLY A 63 15.38 -2.56 -6.73
CA GLY A 63 15.54 -3.97 -6.41
C GLY A 63 16.04 -4.80 -7.61
N VAL A 64 15.48 -4.59 -8.80
CA VAL A 64 15.94 -5.27 -10.03
C VAL A 64 17.38 -4.87 -10.37
N ILE A 65 17.74 -3.59 -10.24
CA ILE A 65 19.12 -3.12 -10.46
C ILE A 65 20.06 -3.75 -9.43
N ALA A 66 19.68 -3.80 -8.15
CA ALA A 66 20.48 -4.43 -7.10
C ALA A 66 20.68 -5.93 -7.36
N TRP A 67 19.64 -6.64 -7.80
CA TRP A 67 19.74 -8.03 -8.21
C TRP A 67 20.71 -8.20 -9.39
N TRP A 68 20.58 -7.39 -10.44
CA TRP A 68 21.50 -7.44 -11.59
C TRP A 68 22.95 -7.26 -11.15
N GLN A 69 23.23 -6.27 -10.29
CA GLN A 69 24.60 -5.93 -9.86
C GLN A 69 25.25 -6.99 -8.97
N THR A 70 24.44 -7.74 -8.20
CA THR A 70 24.95 -8.62 -7.13
C THR A 70 24.74 -10.11 -7.39
N GLY A 71 23.81 -10.46 -8.28
CA GLY A 71 23.32 -11.83 -8.47
C GLY A 71 22.48 -12.38 -7.31
N ASN A 72 22.29 -11.63 -6.22
CA ASN A 72 21.57 -12.11 -5.04
C ASN A 72 20.05 -12.10 -5.27
N LEU A 73 19.44 -13.29 -5.30
CA LEU A 73 18.01 -13.49 -5.55
C LEU A 73 17.09 -12.80 -4.52
N ALA A 74 17.59 -12.49 -3.31
CA ALA A 74 16.80 -11.77 -2.31
C ALA A 74 16.31 -10.40 -2.82
N TYR A 75 17.13 -9.70 -3.61
CA TYR A 75 16.71 -8.44 -4.25
C TYR A 75 15.62 -8.64 -5.30
N LEU A 76 15.69 -9.72 -6.08
CA LEU A 76 14.65 -10.02 -7.07
C LEU A 76 13.32 -10.37 -6.37
N VAL A 77 13.38 -11.18 -5.30
CA VAL A 77 12.21 -11.50 -4.47
C VAL A 77 11.59 -10.22 -3.89
N GLY A 78 12.40 -9.33 -3.32
CA GLY A 78 11.93 -8.03 -2.82
C GLY A 78 11.27 -7.18 -3.90
N ALA A 79 11.87 -7.10 -5.10
CA ALA A 79 11.32 -6.35 -6.22
C ALA A 79 9.96 -6.89 -6.70
N VAL A 80 9.81 -8.21 -6.75
CA VAL A 80 8.51 -8.84 -7.07
C VAL A 80 7.49 -8.55 -5.98
N LEU A 81 7.85 -8.73 -4.70
CA LEU A 81 6.94 -8.51 -3.58
C LEU A 81 6.44 -7.07 -3.51
N ILE A 82 7.30 -6.08 -3.72
CA ILE A 82 6.92 -4.66 -3.60
C ILE A 82 6.03 -4.17 -4.74
N ILE A 83 6.02 -4.84 -5.91
CA ILE A 83 5.13 -4.48 -7.02
C ILE A 83 3.78 -5.21 -6.98
N LEU A 84 3.67 -6.35 -6.29
CA LEU A 84 2.40 -7.10 -6.12
C LEU A 84 1.21 -6.35 -5.50
N PRO A 85 1.38 -5.28 -4.69
CA PRO A 85 0.26 -4.43 -4.28
C PRO A 85 -0.54 -3.86 -5.47
N TRP A 86 0.06 -3.69 -6.66
CA TRP A 86 -0.66 -3.24 -7.87
C TRP A 86 -1.72 -4.24 -8.34
N PRO A 87 -1.37 -5.47 -8.74
CA PRO A 87 -2.38 -6.46 -9.15
C PRO A 87 -3.37 -6.78 -8.03
N TRP A 88 -2.91 -6.82 -6.78
CA TRP A 88 -3.83 -6.97 -5.63
C TRP A 88 -4.87 -5.85 -5.58
N THR A 89 -4.43 -4.59 -5.72
CA THR A 89 -5.34 -3.45 -5.71
C THR A 89 -6.32 -3.51 -6.88
N LEU A 90 -5.85 -3.80 -8.09
CA LEU A 90 -6.69 -3.85 -9.29
C LEU A 90 -7.76 -4.95 -9.24
N ILE A 91 -7.41 -6.13 -8.71
CA ILE A 91 -8.28 -7.30 -8.72
C ILE A 91 -9.20 -7.34 -7.49
N ALA A 92 -8.63 -7.17 -6.29
CA ALA A 92 -9.36 -7.40 -5.05
C ALA A 92 -9.95 -6.12 -4.43
N MET A 93 -9.23 -5.00 -4.49
CA MET A 93 -9.65 -3.75 -3.84
C MET A 93 -10.48 -2.84 -4.74
N MET A 94 -10.16 -2.78 -6.04
CA MET A 94 -10.75 -1.83 -6.99
C MET A 94 -12.28 -1.90 -7.07
N PRO A 95 -12.94 -3.07 -7.01
CA PRO A 95 -14.41 -3.12 -6.97
C PRO A 95 -14.98 -2.35 -5.76
N THR A 96 -14.34 -2.46 -4.60
CA THR A 96 -14.74 -1.73 -3.38
C THR A 96 -14.42 -0.24 -3.52
N ASN A 97 -13.24 0.10 -4.07
CA ASN A 97 -12.81 1.49 -4.24
C ASN A 97 -13.76 2.25 -5.16
N ARG A 98 -14.12 1.68 -6.31
CA ARG A 98 -15.03 2.31 -7.27
C ARG A 98 -16.41 2.61 -6.68
N LEU A 99 -16.94 1.70 -5.87
CA LEU A 99 -18.21 1.92 -5.18
C LEU A 99 -18.11 3.10 -4.20
N LEU A 100 -17.04 3.16 -3.41
CA LEU A 100 -16.81 4.26 -2.46
C LEU A 100 -16.53 5.60 -3.15
N GLU A 101 -15.79 5.60 -4.26
CA GLU A 101 -15.47 6.81 -5.04
C GLU A 101 -16.70 7.37 -5.76
N ALA A 102 -17.65 6.52 -6.16
CA ALA A 102 -18.87 6.94 -6.85
C ALA A 102 -19.95 7.53 -5.90
N MET A 103 -19.83 7.30 -4.59
CA MET A 103 -20.79 7.82 -3.61
C MET A 103 -20.65 9.34 -3.44
N ASP A 104 -21.79 10.04 -3.39
CA ASP A 104 -21.81 11.45 -2.99
C ASP A 104 -21.58 11.56 -1.48
N ALA A 105 -20.45 12.13 -1.08
CA ALA A 105 -20.06 12.29 0.30
C ALA A 105 -20.90 13.32 1.09
N ALA A 106 -21.73 14.13 0.42
CA ALA A 106 -22.72 14.99 1.07
C ALA A 106 -24.04 14.25 1.40
N ALA A 107 -24.32 13.15 0.70
CA ALA A 107 -25.52 12.34 0.88
C ALA A 107 -25.36 11.28 2.00
N ALA A 108 -26.48 10.72 2.45
CA ALA A 108 -26.46 9.56 3.35
C ALA A 108 -26.09 8.30 2.56
N ASN A 109 -25.04 7.60 2.98
CA ASN A 109 -24.57 6.36 2.35
C ASN A 109 -24.49 5.23 3.39
N PRO A 110 -25.60 4.54 3.71
CA PRO A 110 -25.63 3.51 4.77
C PRO A 110 -24.67 2.34 4.54
N GLN A 111 -24.22 2.13 3.29
CA GLN A 111 -23.30 1.05 2.91
C GLN A 111 -21.83 1.45 3.02
N ALA A 112 -21.50 2.75 3.11
CA ALA A 112 -20.13 3.25 3.05
C ALA A 112 -19.25 2.67 4.17
N ARG A 113 -19.79 2.60 5.40
CA ARG A 113 -19.07 2.03 6.54
C ARG A 113 -18.67 0.58 6.33
N ALA A 114 -19.60 -0.26 5.89
CA ALA A 114 -19.31 -1.68 5.65
C ALA A 114 -18.24 -1.86 4.56
N LEU A 115 -18.30 -1.07 3.50
CA LEU A 115 -17.31 -1.09 2.43
C LEU A 115 -15.94 -0.57 2.89
N ILE A 116 -15.88 0.47 3.73
CA ILE A 116 -14.62 0.99 4.29
C ILE A 116 -14.00 0.00 5.26
N VAL A 117 -14.79 -0.72 6.07
CA VAL A 117 -14.29 -1.83 6.91
C VAL A 117 -13.70 -2.92 6.04
N LYS A 118 -14.41 -3.36 4.99
CA LYS A 118 -13.91 -4.33 4.02
C LYS A 118 -12.61 -3.85 3.36
N TRP A 119 -12.56 -2.58 2.94
CA TRP A 119 -11.37 -1.97 2.35
C TRP A 119 -10.17 -2.03 3.29
N GLY A 120 -10.35 -1.68 4.57
CA GLY A 120 -9.30 -1.73 5.58
C GLY A 120 -8.72 -3.13 5.76
N ASN A 121 -9.58 -4.16 5.75
CA ASN A 121 -9.13 -5.56 5.81
C ASN A 121 -8.34 -5.98 4.57
N LEU A 122 -8.79 -5.59 3.38
CA LEU A 122 -8.08 -5.88 2.13
C LEU A 122 -6.72 -5.17 2.05
N HIS A 123 -6.60 -3.98 2.65
CA HIS A 123 -5.35 -3.22 2.68
C HIS A 123 -4.26 -3.91 3.49
N LEU A 124 -4.59 -4.78 4.46
CA LEU A 124 -3.59 -5.53 5.25
C LEU A 124 -2.68 -6.42 4.39
N VAL A 125 -3.17 -6.91 3.24
CA VAL A 125 -2.33 -7.65 2.29
C VAL A 125 -1.21 -6.76 1.74
N ARG A 126 -1.48 -5.47 1.51
CA ARG A 126 -0.45 -4.51 1.06
C ARG A 126 0.59 -4.25 2.15
N VAL A 127 0.16 -4.22 3.42
CA VAL A 127 1.08 -4.15 4.58
C VAL A 127 2.01 -5.36 4.59
N MET A 128 1.44 -6.56 4.54
CA MET A 128 2.21 -7.81 4.54
C MET A 128 3.22 -7.84 3.38
N LEU A 129 2.80 -7.54 2.15
CA LEU A 129 3.68 -7.51 0.98
C LEU A 129 4.82 -6.50 1.13
N GLY A 130 4.52 -5.29 1.61
CA GLY A 130 5.53 -4.25 1.85
C GLY A 130 6.56 -4.65 2.91
N VAL A 131 6.11 -5.24 4.01
CA VAL A 131 7.00 -5.74 5.09
C VAL A 131 7.88 -6.87 4.59
N LEU A 132 7.31 -7.87 3.89
CA LEU A 132 8.09 -8.98 3.34
C LEU A 132 9.11 -8.50 2.30
N ALA A 133 8.76 -7.52 1.48
CA ALA A 133 9.70 -6.91 0.54
C ALA A 133 10.85 -6.19 1.27
N ALA A 134 10.56 -5.43 2.32
CA ALA A 134 11.59 -4.78 3.13
C ALA A 134 12.54 -5.81 3.77
N LEU A 135 12.01 -6.91 4.31
CA LEU A 135 12.81 -7.99 4.87
C LEU A 135 13.69 -8.68 3.81
N ALA A 136 13.17 -8.90 2.59
CA ALA A 136 13.94 -9.46 1.49
C ALA A 136 15.10 -8.53 1.07
N PHE A 137 14.85 -7.22 0.97
CA PHE A 137 15.90 -6.24 0.68
C PHE A 137 16.92 -6.10 1.80
N LEU A 138 16.49 -6.21 3.06
CA LEU A 138 17.38 -6.25 4.21
C LEU A 138 18.29 -7.47 4.14
N TRP A 139 17.73 -8.67 3.90
CA TRP A 139 18.50 -9.90 3.76
C TRP A 139 19.51 -9.83 2.61
N GLY A 140 19.13 -9.27 1.47
CA GLY A 140 20.07 -9.08 0.36
C GLY A 140 21.20 -8.08 0.65
N SER A 141 21.04 -7.24 1.67
CA SER A 141 21.98 -6.18 2.04
C SER A 141 22.99 -6.59 3.12
N VAL A 142 22.83 -7.78 3.70
CA VAL A 142 23.77 -8.43 4.64
C VAL A 142 24.67 -9.38 3.86
#